data_AF-A0A1Y4AFS9-F1
#
_entry.id   AF-A0A1Y4AFS9-F1
#
_cell.length_a   1.000
_cell.length_b   1.000
_cell.length_c   1.000
_cell.angle_alpha   90.00
_cell.angle_beta   90.00
_cell.angle_gamma   90.00
#
_symmetry.space_group_name_H-M   'P 1'
#
loop_
_entity.id
_entity.type
_entity.pdbx_description
1 polymer ?
#
loop_
_entity_poly.entity_id
_entity_poly.type
_entity_poly.pdbx_seq_one_letter_code
_entity_poly.pdbx_strand_id
1 'polypeptide(L)'
;MNNEMELERFVKAQHDTYETAFSEIRQGCKRTPWIWYIFPQLVGLGHSSNARYYGIRNRAEAEAYLNHPVLGSRLRRISERLLTVEGRTAREILGNLDAMKVRSSMTLFDAVSPNDIFGLVLDKYYGGQRCQYTLEMLDEKPDIQEALRYIGADSSDFVLYNPMFARRVHAPIHGIGHIYRTMIACALLGKALEKPREGLLAFCGAYIHDLARRTDGAEPEHGPNAAKYFFGRFQRLWDKYGLTPEECEQVRQAVSQHSTRELLRPSDAGYAVMAILKDADALDRCRLHRGGLNPDWLRYRESRRLIGFMEQICAKTRSVNRGLPFADFVAMCLLDN
;
A
#
# COMPACT_ATOMS: atom_id res chain seq x y z
N MET A 1 -8.88 25.13 6.24
CA MET A 1 -10.29 25.00 6.67
C MET A 1 -10.83 23.56 6.62
N ASN A 2 -10.20 22.58 5.96
CA ASN A 2 -10.68 21.18 5.96
C ASN A 2 -10.13 20.34 7.14
N ASN A 3 -8.89 20.58 7.59
CA ASN A 3 -8.25 19.80 8.66
C ASN A 3 -8.88 19.95 10.05
N GLU A 4 -9.42 21.13 10.40
CA GLU A 4 -10.02 21.35 11.74
C GLU A 4 -11.28 20.49 11.95
N MET A 5 -12.16 20.42 10.95
CA MET A 5 -13.36 19.57 11.02
C MET A 5 -13.01 18.08 11.11
N GLU A 6 -11.91 17.65 10.51
CA GLU A 6 -11.46 16.27 10.55
C GLU A 6 -10.87 15.90 11.92
N LEU A 7 -10.10 16.79 12.56
CA LEU A 7 -9.50 16.56 13.88
C LEU A 7 -10.52 16.59 15.03
N GLU A 8 -11.68 17.22 14.83
CA GLU A 8 -12.79 17.29 15.79
C GLU A 8 -13.22 15.90 16.31
N ARG A 9 -13.04 14.85 15.50
CA ARG A 9 -13.32 13.45 15.93
C ARG A 9 -12.50 13.04 17.15
N PHE A 10 -11.25 13.50 17.26
CA PHE A 10 -10.39 13.23 18.41
C PHE A 10 -10.79 14.08 19.61
N VAL A 11 -11.09 15.36 19.39
CA VAL A 11 -11.50 16.28 20.46
C VAL A 11 -12.75 15.75 21.16
N LYS A 12 -13.77 15.37 20.38
CA LYS A 12 -15.01 14.78 20.89
C LYS A 12 -14.77 13.49 21.66
N ALA A 13 -13.96 12.57 21.12
CA ALA A 13 -13.66 11.31 21.80
C ALA A 13 -12.90 11.51 23.11
N GLN A 14 -12.00 12.50 23.16
CA GLN A 14 -11.19 12.81 24.33
C GLN A 14 -11.92 13.63 25.40
N HIS A 15 -13.07 14.25 25.08
CA HIS A 15 -13.78 15.17 25.97
C HIS A 15 -14.01 14.58 27.37
N ASP A 16 -14.58 13.37 27.44
CA ASP A 16 -14.91 12.71 28.71
C ASP A 16 -13.93 11.59 29.12
N THR A 17 -12.94 11.28 28.27
CA THR A 17 -12.08 10.11 28.45
C THR A 17 -10.63 10.46 28.76
N TYR A 18 -10.18 11.68 28.45
CA TYR A 18 -8.78 12.06 28.59
C TYR A 18 -8.28 11.99 30.04
N GLU A 19 -9.04 12.54 30.99
CA GLU A 19 -8.62 12.53 32.39
C GLU A 19 -8.64 11.11 33.00
N THR A 20 -9.54 10.23 32.52
CA THR A 20 -9.53 8.80 32.85
C THR A 20 -8.25 8.14 32.33
N ALA A 21 -7.89 8.34 31.06
CA ALA A 21 -6.66 7.82 30.47
C ALA A 21 -5.42 8.33 31.20
N PHE A 22 -5.38 9.63 31.53
CA PHE A 22 -4.29 10.25 32.28
C PHE A 22 -4.12 9.64 33.68
N SER A 23 -5.23 9.43 34.40
CA SER A 23 -5.24 8.78 35.72
C SER A 23 -4.75 7.33 35.66
N GLU A 24 -5.19 6.57 34.66
CA GLU A 24 -4.76 5.18 34.44
C GLU A 24 -3.26 5.08 34.13
N ILE A 25 -2.73 5.95 33.27
CA ILE A 25 -1.28 6.02 33.01
C ILE A 25 -0.52 6.43 34.27
N ARG A 26 -1.04 7.38 35.07
CA ARG A 26 -0.44 7.76 36.34
C ARG A 26 -0.37 6.59 37.33
N GLN A 27 -1.37 5.72 37.33
CA GLN A 27 -1.37 4.49 38.13
C GLN A 27 -0.52 3.37 37.51
N GLY A 28 0.07 3.61 36.34
CA GLY A 28 0.88 2.65 35.61
C GLY A 28 0.09 1.46 35.08
N CYS A 29 -1.23 1.56 34.91
CA CYS A 29 -2.07 0.45 34.47
C CYS A 29 -3.32 0.96 33.73
N LYS A 30 -3.31 0.79 32.40
CA LYS A 30 -4.45 1.02 31.52
C LYS A 30 -5.56 0.00 31.81
N ARG A 31 -6.80 0.49 31.87
CA ARG A 31 -8.00 -0.31 32.17
C ARG A 31 -9.14 -0.09 31.18
N THR A 32 -9.25 1.10 30.57
CA THR A 32 -10.38 1.45 29.69
C THR A 32 -9.98 1.58 28.21
N PRO A 33 -10.93 1.49 27.26
CA PRO A 33 -10.63 1.36 25.83
C PRO A 33 -10.47 2.72 25.12
N TRP A 34 -9.41 3.47 25.44
CA TRP A 34 -9.15 4.81 24.87
C TRP A 34 -7.97 4.90 23.89
N ILE A 35 -7.29 3.78 23.62
CA ILE A 35 -5.98 3.79 22.96
C ILE A 35 -5.96 4.52 21.60
N TRP A 36 -7.01 4.35 20.80
CA TRP A 36 -7.03 4.81 19.41
C TRP A 36 -7.05 6.33 19.24
N TYR A 37 -7.65 7.06 20.18
CA TYR A 37 -7.81 8.51 20.09
C TYR A 37 -6.94 9.28 21.09
N ILE A 38 -6.30 8.61 22.04
CA ILE A 38 -5.29 9.19 22.95
C ILE A 38 -3.88 9.02 22.40
N PHE A 39 -3.54 7.83 21.87
CA PHE A 39 -2.28 7.56 21.17
C PHE A 39 -2.58 7.09 19.74
N PRO A 40 -3.05 8.00 18.86
CA PRO A 40 -3.42 7.62 17.51
C PRO A 40 -2.21 7.17 16.70
N GLN A 41 -2.43 6.21 15.81
CA GLN A 41 -1.43 5.68 14.88
C GLN A 41 -1.93 5.87 13.44
N LEU A 42 -1.08 5.62 12.45
CA LEU A 42 -1.52 5.69 11.05
C LEU A 42 -2.67 4.71 10.75
N VAL A 43 -3.59 5.16 9.90
CA VAL A 43 -4.64 4.30 9.32
C VAL A 43 -3.97 3.15 8.56
N GLY A 44 -4.52 1.94 8.66
CA GLY A 44 -3.96 0.73 8.04
C GLY A 44 -3.11 -0.14 8.97
N LEU A 45 -2.56 0.41 10.06
CA LEU A 45 -1.81 -0.38 11.06
C LEU A 45 -2.72 -1.25 11.97
N GLY A 46 -4.01 -0.96 12.02
CA GLY A 46 -4.99 -1.72 12.81
C GLY A 46 -6.25 -2.03 12.01
N HIS A 47 -6.87 -3.18 12.32
CA HIS A 47 -8.00 -3.69 11.54
C HIS A 47 -9.38 -3.41 12.15
N SER A 48 -9.46 -2.95 13.40
CA SER A 48 -10.75 -2.64 14.05
C SER A 48 -11.40 -1.39 13.45
N SER A 49 -12.73 -1.29 13.57
CA SER A 49 -13.49 -0.09 13.17
C SER A 49 -12.91 1.18 13.81
N ASN A 50 -12.61 1.15 15.10
CA ASN A 50 -11.98 2.27 15.81
C ASN A 50 -10.58 2.61 15.29
N ALA A 51 -9.76 1.60 14.95
CA ALA A 51 -8.43 1.85 14.39
C ALA A 51 -8.48 2.49 12.99
N ARG A 52 -9.52 2.19 12.22
CA ARG A 52 -9.78 2.85 10.92
C ARG A 52 -10.29 4.28 11.11
N TYR A 53 -11.27 4.47 12.00
CA TYR A 53 -11.92 5.77 12.21
C TYR A 53 -11.00 6.80 12.87
N TYR A 54 -10.24 6.41 13.90
CA TYR A 54 -9.30 7.30 14.61
C TYR A 54 -7.86 7.20 14.07
N GLY A 55 -7.65 6.49 12.96
CA GLY A 55 -6.33 6.47 12.32
C GLY A 55 -5.97 7.86 11.77
N ILE A 56 -4.70 8.24 11.92
CA ILE A 56 -4.13 9.40 11.23
C ILE A 56 -3.83 9.01 9.78
N ARG A 57 -4.24 9.80 8.80
CA ARG A 57 -4.14 9.40 7.39
C ARG A 57 -2.73 9.48 6.83
N ASN A 58 -1.97 10.50 7.25
CA ASN A 58 -0.67 10.80 6.68
C ASN A 58 0.12 11.77 7.57
N ARG A 59 1.35 12.09 7.13
CA ARG A 59 2.25 13.07 7.75
C ARG A 59 1.58 14.44 8.00
N ALA A 60 0.89 14.99 7.01
CA ALA A 60 0.25 16.31 7.13
C ALA A 60 -0.85 16.35 8.21
N GLU A 61 -1.64 15.29 8.36
CA GLU A 61 -2.62 15.20 9.44
C GLU A 61 -1.96 15.01 10.81
N ALA A 62 -0.84 14.29 10.90
CA ALA A 62 -0.06 14.18 12.13
C ALA A 62 0.52 15.54 12.58
N GLU A 63 1.04 16.33 11.64
CA GLU A 63 1.49 17.71 11.89
C GLU A 63 0.33 18.60 12.35
N ALA A 64 -0.82 18.52 11.67
CA ALA A 64 -2.02 19.24 12.07
C ALA A 64 -2.51 18.83 13.48
N TYR A 65 -2.44 17.54 13.82
CA TYR A 65 -2.79 17.02 15.15
C TYR A 65 -1.90 17.62 16.24
N LEU A 66 -0.58 17.72 16.00
CA LEU A 66 0.36 18.31 16.97
C LEU A 66 0.22 19.82 17.11
N ASN A 67 -0.12 20.52 16.01
CA ASN A 67 -0.34 21.96 16.01
C ASN A 67 -1.72 22.36 16.55
N HIS A 68 -2.64 21.40 16.72
CA HIS A 68 -3.95 21.66 17.29
C HIS A 68 -3.84 22.05 18.78
N PRO A 69 -4.44 23.16 19.23
CA PRO A 69 -4.26 23.71 20.59
C PRO A 69 -4.53 22.72 21.73
N VAL A 70 -5.53 21.85 21.55
CA VAL A 70 -5.93 20.85 22.55
C VAL A 70 -5.22 19.50 22.38
N LEU A 71 -5.05 19.00 21.15
CA LEU A 71 -4.64 17.60 20.92
C LEU A 71 -3.14 17.43 21.11
N GLY A 72 -2.33 18.33 20.55
CA GLY A 72 -0.87 18.29 20.72
C GLY A 72 -0.45 18.47 22.17
N SER A 73 -1.07 19.40 22.90
CA SER A 73 -0.82 19.60 24.34
C SER A 73 -1.21 18.37 25.17
N ARG A 74 -2.38 17.78 24.90
CA ARG A 74 -2.83 16.55 25.58
C ARG A 74 -1.93 15.35 25.32
N LEU A 75 -1.49 15.15 24.08
CA LEU A 75 -0.60 14.05 23.72
C LEU A 75 0.76 14.18 24.41
N ARG A 76 1.35 15.38 24.46
CA ARG A 76 2.59 15.63 25.21
C ARG A 76 2.40 15.40 26.70
N ARG A 77 1.36 15.98 27.31
CA ARG A 77 1.06 15.87 28.74
C ARG A 77 0.90 14.40 29.20
N ILE A 78 0.21 13.56 28.42
CA ILE A 78 0.08 12.13 28.79
C ILE A 78 1.36 11.33 28.51
N SER A 79 2.16 11.71 27.50
CA SER A 79 3.46 11.09 27.22
C SER A 79 4.48 11.41 28.32
N GLU A 80 4.52 12.65 28.80
CA GLU A 80 5.28 13.05 29.99
C GLU A 80 4.85 12.24 31.21
N ARG A 81 3.53 12.06 31.41
CA ARG A 81 3.01 11.25 32.51
C ARG A 81 3.46 9.80 32.41
N LEU A 82 3.41 9.21 31.21
CA LEU A 82 3.90 7.86 30.96
C LEU A 82 5.38 7.75 31.35
N LEU A 83 6.22 8.72 30.98
CA LEU A 83 7.64 8.76 31.34
C LEU A 83 7.92 8.81 32.85
N THR A 84 6.95 9.22 33.68
CA THR A 84 7.11 9.20 35.15
C THR A 84 6.86 7.83 35.79
N VAL A 85 6.34 6.84 35.06
CA VAL A 85 6.08 5.50 35.62
C VAL A 85 7.38 4.71 35.73
N GLU A 86 7.78 4.34 36.95
CA GLU A 86 9.00 3.59 37.23
C GLU A 86 8.75 2.09 37.41
N GLY A 87 9.78 1.27 37.17
CA GLY A 87 9.76 -0.17 37.47
C GLY A 87 8.79 -1.02 36.65
N ARG A 88 8.17 -0.46 35.59
CA ARG A 88 7.21 -1.18 34.73
C ARG A 88 7.54 -0.99 33.26
N THR A 89 7.36 -2.05 32.48
CA THR A 89 7.46 -2.05 31.02
C THR A 89 6.18 -1.50 30.37
N ALA A 90 6.25 -1.09 29.10
CA ALA A 90 5.06 -0.66 28.36
C ALA A 90 3.99 -1.75 28.29
N ARG A 91 4.38 -3.03 28.24
CA ARG A 91 3.43 -4.16 28.23
C ARG A 91 2.69 -4.31 29.55
N GLU A 92 3.34 -4.06 30.68
CA GLU A 92 2.70 -4.11 32.00
C GLU A 92 1.78 -2.91 32.24
N ILE A 93 2.08 -1.76 31.63
CA ILE A 93 1.26 -0.56 31.74
C ILE A 93 0.06 -0.62 30.80
N LEU A 94 0.27 -0.98 29.53
CA LEU A 94 -0.72 -0.83 28.46
C LEU A 94 -1.37 -2.15 28.04
N GLY A 95 -0.73 -3.29 28.31
CA GLY A 95 -1.02 -4.57 27.68
C GLY A 95 -0.29 -4.75 26.35
N ASN A 96 -0.22 -6.00 25.86
CA ASN A 96 0.60 -6.35 24.68
C ASN A 96 0.23 -5.57 23.41
N LEU A 97 -1.06 -5.53 23.06
CA LEU A 97 -1.52 -4.88 21.82
C LEU A 97 -1.38 -3.36 21.89
N ASP A 98 -1.77 -2.76 23.01
CA ASP A 98 -1.74 -1.30 23.15
C ASP A 98 -0.31 -0.77 23.31
N ALA A 99 0.61 -1.56 23.88
CA ALA A 99 2.04 -1.24 23.84
C ALA A 99 2.57 -1.13 22.40
N MET A 100 2.11 -1.97 21.45
CA MET A 100 2.49 -1.83 20.04
C MET A 100 1.88 -0.57 19.40
N LYS A 101 0.65 -0.21 19.78
CA LYS A 101 -0.02 1.01 19.32
C LYS A 101 0.69 2.26 19.79
N VAL A 102 1.07 2.32 21.07
CA VAL A 102 1.86 3.44 21.60
C VAL A 102 3.21 3.54 20.89
N ARG A 103 3.92 2.43 20.65
CA ARG A 103 5.16 2.47 19.85
C ARG A 103 4.93 3.09 18.47
N SER A 104 3.86 2.69 17.79
CA SER A 104 3.49 3.22 16.47
C SER A 104 3.13 4.70 16.54
N SER A 105 2.36 5.11 17.54
CA SER A 105 1.98 6.50 17.78
C SER A 105 3.20 7.38 18.06
N MET A 106 4.06 6.99 18.99
CA MET A 106 5.29 7.73 19.31
C MET A 106 6.22 7.81 18.11
N THR A 107 6.33 6.75 17.31
CA THR A 107 7.11 6.78 16.06
C THR A 107 6.54 7.77 15.05
N LEU A 108 5.22 7.80 14.89
CA LEU A 108 4.54 8.74 14.00
C LEU A 108 4.84 10.18 14.39
N PHE A 109 4.68 10.50 15.68
CA PHE A 109 4.84 11.86 16.18
C PHE A 109 6.30 12.29 16.33
N ASP A 110 7.22 11.38 16.62
CA ASP A 110 8.68 11.61 16.56
C ASP A 110 9.12 11.96 15.14
N ALA A 111 8.53 11.33 14.11
CA ALA A 111 8.88 11.60 12.71
C ALA A 111 8.39 12.96 12.20
N VAL A 112 7.38 13.57 12.82
CA VAL A 112 6.86 14.91 12.46
C VAL A 112 7.27 16.01 13.45
N SER A 113 7.75 15.64 14.64
CA SER A 113 8.29 16.55 15.65
C SER A 113 9.56 15.93 16.27
N PRO A 114 10.70 15.92 15.53
CA PRO A 114 11.95 15.36 16.04
C PRO A 114 12.45 16.11 17.27
N ASN A 115 13.11 15.40 18.19
CA ASN A 115 13.62 15.94 19.47
C ASN A 115 12.52 16.39 20.46
N ASP A 116 11.26 16.00 20.24
CA ASP A 116 10.16 16.16 21.19
C ASP A 116 10.09 14.96 22.16
N ILE A 117 9.14 14.99 23.10
CA ILE A 117 8.94 13.99 24.16
C ILE A 117 8.73 12.55 23.62
N PHE A 118 8.29 12.40 22.37
CA PHE A 118 7.96 11.11 21.76
C PHE A 118 9.18 10.20 21.61
N GLY A 119 10.33 10.77 21.23
CA GLY A 119 11.61 10.05 21.18
C GLY A 119 12.00 9.49 22.55
N LEU A 120 11.81 10.26 23.61
CA LEU A 120 12.11 9.83 24.98
C LEU A 120 11.23 8.66 25.44
N VAL A 121 9.96 8.61 25.03
CA VAL A 121 9.08 7.46 25.27
C VAL A 121 9.60 6.22 24.54
N LEU A 122 10.05 6.36 23.29
CA LEU A 122 10.65 5.28 22.51
C LEU A 122 11.93 4.75 23.16
N ASP A 123 12.79 5.65 23.64
CA ASP A 123 14.04 5.29 24.34
C ASP A 123 13.74 4.51 25.62
N LYS A 124 12.87 5.03 26.47
CA LYS A 124 12.56 4.43 27.78
C LYS A 124 11.87 3.07 27.66
N TYR A 125 10.85 2.96 26.81
CA TYR A 125 9.96 1.79 26.82
C TYR A 125 10.21 0.79 25.70
N TYR A 126 10.95 1.18 24.66
CA TYR A 126 11.15 0.38 23.46
C TYR A 126 12.63 0.30 23.05
N GLY A 127 13.56 0.71 23.92
CA GLY A 127 15.01 0.65 23.65
C GLY A 127 15.41 1.48 22.43
N GLY A 128 14.73 2.61 22.22
CA GLY A 128 14.94 3.51 21.07
C GLY A 128 14.40 2.95 19.74
N GLN A 129 13.78 1.77 19.74
CA GLN A 129 13.30 1.15 18.52
C GLN A 129 11.97 1.75 18.05
N ARG A 130 12.02 2.40 16.88
CA ARG A 130 10.84 2.92 16.17
C ARG A 130 10.01 1.80 15.55
N CYS A 131 8.72 2.04 15.36
CA CYS A 131 7.81 1.15 14.64
C CYS A 131 8.12 1.23 13.15
N GLN A 132 8.77 0.20 12.63
CA GLN A 132 9.23 0.17 11.25
C GLN A 132 8.07 0.33 10.25
N TYR A 133 6.90 -0.26 10.51
CA TYR A 133 5.71 -0.07 9.67
C TYR A 133 5.23 1.38 9.64
N THR A 134 5.35 2.10 10.75
CA THR A 134 4.96 3.52 10.80
C THR A 134 5.91 4.37 9.95
N LEU A 135 7.21 4.17 10.06
CA LEU A 135 8.20 4.88 9.24
C LEU A 135 7.99 4.62 7.75
N GLU A 136 7.77 3.35 7.39
CA GLU A 136 7.54 2.95 6.00
C GLU A 136 6.27 3.51 5.39
N MET A 137 5.25 3.79 6.20
CA MET A 137 4.02 4.44 5.75
C MET A 137 4.14 5.97 5.73
N LEU A 138 5.21 6.54 6.32
CA LEU A 138 5.53 7.97 6.26
C LEU A 138 6.51 8.33 5.16
N ASP A 139 7.24 7.34 4.62
CA ASP A 139 8.04 7.52 3.42
C ASP A 139 7.16 8.00 2.25
N GLU A 140 7.75 8.80 1.37
CA GLU A 140 7.06 9.59 0.37
C GLU A 140 6.02 8.80 -0.44
N LYS A 141 4.91 9.47 -0.77
CA LYS A 141 3.88 8.89 -1.63
C LYS A 141 4.54 8.35 -2.90
N PRO A 142 4.26 7.09 -3.30
CA PRO A 142 4.84 6.55 -4.51
C PRO A 142 4.49 7.42 -5.73
N ASP A 143 5.51 7.83 -6.50
CA ASP A 143 5.33 8.60 -7.73
C ASP A 143 5.26 7.64 -8.92
N ILE A 144 4.10 7.60 -9.58
CA ILE A 144 3.84 6.75 -10.75
C ILE A 144 4.76 7.15 -11.92
N GLN A 145 4.93 8.44 -12.16
CA GLN A 145 5.73 8.95 -13.28
C GLN A 145 7.22 8.66 -13.05
N GLU A 146 7.69 8.82 -11.82
CA GLU A 146 9.04 8.44 -11.46
C GLU A 146 9.27 6.94 -11.59
N ALA A 147 8.33 6.10 -11.14
CA ALA A 147 8.43 4.66 -11.25
C ALA A 147 8.45 4.18 -12.72
N LEU A 148 7.62 4.77 -13.59
CA LEU A 148 7.64 4.49 -15.03
C LEU A 148 8.99 4.84 -15.65
N ARG A 149 9.53 6.04 -15.36
CA ARG A 149 10.88 6.44 -15.80
C ARG A 149 11.96 5.50 -15.26
N TYR A 150 11.85 5.06 -14.01
CA TYR A 150 12.82 4.20 -13.35
C TYR A 150 12.94 2.83 -14.05
N ILE A 151 11.81 2.23 -14.45
CA ILE A 151 11.81 0.98 -15.23
C ILE A 151 12.04 1.21 -16.73
N GLY A 152 12.14 2.46 -17.18
CA GLY A 152 12.34 2.82 -18.59
C GLY A 152 11.09 2.69 -19.46
N ALA A 153 9.88 2.70 -18.88
CA ALA A 153 8.61 2.61 -19.60
C ALA A 153 8.06 3.99 -19.99
N ASP A 154 7.60 4.14 -21.23
CA ASP A 154 6.91 5.35 -21.71
C ASP A 154 5.40 5.09 -21.77
N SER A 155 4.63 5.87 -21.00
CA SER A 155 3.18 5.70 -20.92
C SER A 155 2.44 5.93 -22.25
N SER A 156 3.05 6.65 -23.20
CA SER A 156 2.45 6.95 -24.51
C SER A 156 2.46 5.75 -25.48
N ASP A 157 3.23 4.71 -25.17
CA ASP A 157 3.35 3.52 -26.04
C ASP A 157 2.22 2.51 -25.89
N PHE A 158 1.41 2.64 -24.83
CA PHE A 158 0.44 1.62 -24.43
C PHE A 158 -0.98 2.12 -24.62
N VAL A 159 -1.79 1.32 -25.32
CA VAL A 159 -3.20 1.59 -25.54
C VAL A 159 -3.98 0.29 -25.66
N LEU A 160 -5.04 0.16 -24.87
CA LEU A 160 -5.96 -0.96 -24.92
C LEU A 160 -7.35 -0.49 -25.36
N TYR A 161 -8.02 -1.36 -26.13
CA TYR A 161 -9.41 -1.24 -26.50
C TYR A 161 -10.05 -2.63 -26.55
N ASN A 162 -11.34 -2.73 -26.23
CA ASN A 162 -12.04 -4.00 -25.99
C ASN A 162 -11.87 -5.07 -27.12
N PRO A 163 -11.85 -4.73 -28.42
CA PRO A 163 -11.52 -5.68 -29.49
C PRO A 163 -10.17 -6.41 -29.38
N MET A 164 -9.22 -5.91 -28.59
CA MET A 164 -7.93 -6.56 -28.37
C MET A 164 -8.03 -7.80 -27.47
N PHE A 165 -9.11 -7.98 -26.72
CA PHE A 165 -9.27 -9.08 -25.78
C PHE A 165 -10.03 -10.26 -26.41
N ALA A 166 -9.84 -11.47 -25.88
CA ALA A 166 -10.59 -12.65 -26.28
C ALA A 166 -12.11 -12.47 -26.07
N ARG A 167 -12.50 -11.84 -24.96
CA ARG A 167 -13.89 -11.44 -24.69
C ARG A 167 -14.10 -9.98 -25.07
N ARG A 168 -14.89 -9.71 -26.11
CA ARG A 168 -15.08 -8.33 -26.64
C ARG A 168 -15.91 -7.38 -25.75
N VAL A 169 -16.62 -7.93 -24.75
CA VAL A 169 -17.42 -7.15 -23.78
C VAL A 169 -17.08 -7.63 -22.37
N HIS A 170 -16.33 -6.83 -21.62
CA HIS A 170 -15.87 -7.17 -20.29
C HIS A 170 -16.91 -6.90 -19.22
N ALA A 171 -16.97 -7.76 -18.20
CA ALA A 171 -17.45 -7.30 -16.91
C ALA A 171 -16.37 -6.39 -16.27
N PRO A 172 -16.73 -5.51 -15.33
CA PRO A 172 -15.85 -4.45 -14.84
C PRO A 172 -14.65 -4.92 -14.01
N ILE A 173 -14.44 -6.24 -13.85
CA ILE A 173 -13.43 -6.78 -12.94
C ILE A 173 -12.07 -6.92 -13.66
N HIS A 174 -11.97 -7.70 -14.73
CA HIS A 174 -10.70 -8.01 -15.44
C HIS A 174 -10.56 -7.28 -16.79
N GLY A 175 -10.98 -6.01 -16.83
CA GLY A 175 -10.93 -5.18 -18.04
C GLY A 175 -9.68 -4.30 -18.14
N ILE A 176 -9.73 -3.30 -19.02
CA ILE A 176 -8.64 -2.34 -19.28
C ILE A 176 -8.12 -1.68 -17.98
N GLY A 177 -9.01 -1.21 -17.11
CA GLY A 177 -8.60 -0.59 -15.86
C GLY A 177 -7.83 -1.52 -14.93
N HIS A 178 -8.13 -2.83 -14.94
CA HIS A 178 -7.37 -3.81 -14.16
C HIS A 178 -5.95 -3.95 -14.69
N ILE A 179 -5.79 -4.19 -16.00
CA ILE A 179 -4.47 -4.30 -16.64
C ILE A 179 -3.61 -3.06 -16.34
N TYR A 180 -4.16 -1.86 -16.49
CA TYR A 180 -3.40 -0.62 -16.24
C TYR A 180 -3.01 -0.41 -14.78
N ARG A 181 -3.85 -0.81 -13.81
CA ARG A 181 -3.45 -0.78 -12.38
C ARG A 181 -2.36 -1.81 -12.09
N THR A 182 -2.46 -3.01 -12.65
CA THR A 182 -1.41 -4.03 -12.53
C THR A 182 -0.09 -3.55 -13.15
N MET A 183 -0.14 -2.84 -14.29
CA MET A 183 1.04 -2.21 -14.90
C MET A 183 1.66 -1.14 -13.98
N ILE A 184 0.86 -0.24 -13.41
CA ILE A 184 1.35 0.75 -12.45
C ILE A 184 2.00 0.07 -11.24
N ALA A 185 1.36 -0.96 -10.68
CA ALA A 185 1.91 -1.71 -9.55
C ALA A 185 3.24 -2.41 -9.90
N CYS A 186 3.40 -2.95 -11.12
CA CYS A 186 4.69 -3.50 -11.59
C CYS A 186 5.79 -2.43 -11.62
N ALA A 187 5.49 -1.23 -12.12
CA ALA A 187 6.46 -0.13 -12.14
C ALA A 187 6.86 0.32 -10.73
N LEU A 188 5.87 0.50 -9.85
CA LEU A 188 6.08 0.88 -8.45
C LEU A 188 6.91 -0.17 -7.71
N LEU A 189 6.64 -1.46 -7.92
CA LEU A 189 7.42 -2.55 -7.34
C LEU A 189 8.83 -2.64 -7.91
N GLY A 190 8.99 -2.46 -9.23
CA GLY A 190 10.30 -2.39 -9.87
C GLY A 190 11.19 -1.30 -9.25
N LYS A 191 10.61 -0.12 -8.96
CA LYS A 191 11.30 0.95 -8.23
C LYS A 191 11.56 0.58 -6.77
N ALA A 192 10.53 0.15 -6.03
CA ALA A 192 10.64 -0.13 -4.60
C ALA A 192 11.62 -1.27 -4.27
N LEU A 193 11.80 -2.22 -5.20
CA LEU A 193 12.72 -3.35 -5.08
C LEU A 193 14.11 -3.06 -5.70
N GLU A 194 14.33 -1.88 -6.26
CA GLU A 194 15.54 -1.52 -7.01
C GLU A 194 15.85 -2.48 -8.16
N LYS A 195 14.79 -2.93 -8.85
CA LYS A 195 14.82 -3.91 -9.95
C LYS A 195 14.21 -3.32 -11.22
N PRO A 196 14.89 -2.36 -11.88
CA PRO A 196 14.32 -1.66 -13.02
C PRO A 196 14.03 -2.60 -14.19
N ARG A 197 14.93 -3.55 -14.48
CA ARG A 197 14.76 -4.46 -15.62
C ARG A 197 13.66 -5.49 -15.37
N GLU A 198 13.64 -6.15 -14.22
CA GLU A 198 12.58 -7.12 -13.89
C GLU A 198 11.21 -6.43 -13.73
N GLY A 199 11.21 -5.18 -13.24
CA GLY A 199 10.02 -4.32 -13.21
C GLY A 199 9.47 -4.05 -14.61
N LEU A 200 10.33 -3.73 -15.58
CA LEU A 200 9.93 -3.56 -16.99
C LEU A 200 9.38 -4.86 -17.60
N LEU A 201 10.04 -5.99 -17.36
CA LEU A 201 9.56 -7.29 -17.86
C LEU A 201 8.20 -7.67 -17.26
N ALA A 202 8.00 -7.44 -15.96
CA ALA A 202 6.72 -7.67 -15.30
C ALA A 202 5.65 -6.71 -15.83
N PHE A 203 6.00 -5.45 -16.09
CA PHE A 203 5.14 -4.44 -16.71
C PHE A 203 4.68 -4.86 -18.12
N CYS A 204 5.60 -5.37 -18.96
CA CYS A 204 5.27 -5.94 -20.27
C CYS A 204 4.34 -7.16 -20.13
N GLY A 205 4.58 -8.03 -19.14
CA GLY A 205 3.71 -9.15 -18.82
C GLY A 205 2.31 -8.72 -18.39
N ALA A 206 2.22 -7.72 -17.51
CA ALA A 206 0.96 -7.14 -17.05
C ALA A 206 0.13 -6.59 -18.21
N TYR A 207 0.73 -6.00 -19.23
CA TYR A 207 0.01 -5.48 -20.39
C TYR A 207 -0.81 -6.55 -21.13
N ILE A 208 -0.38 -7.81 -21.08
CA ILE A 208 -1.02 -8.91 -21.82
C ILE A 208 -1.72 -9.96 -20.95
N HIS A 209 -1.43 -10.02 -19.64
CA HIS A 209 -1.71 -11.21 -18.81
C HIS A 209 -3.17 -11.69 -18.83
N ASP A 210 -4.11 -10.76 -18.92
CA ASP A 210 -5.54 -11.02 -18.87
C ASP A 210 -6.25 -10.92 -20.24
N LEU A 211 -5.52 -10.62 -21.33
CA LEU A 211 -6.11 -10.45 -22.66
C LEU A 211 -6.82 -11.71 -23.18
N ALA A 212 -6.40 -12.90 -22.71
CA ALA A 212 -6.98 -14.16 -23.13
C ALA A 212 -8.19 -14.62 -22.28
N ARG A 213 -8.57 -13.88 -21.23
CA ARG A 213 -9.73 -14.23 -20.40
C ARG A 213 -11.02 -14.28 -21.21
N ARG A 214 -11.81 -15.32 -20.96
CA ARG A 214 -13.15 -15.51 -21.54
C ARG A 214 -14.25 -15.31 -20.51
N THR A 215 -13.95 -15.46 -19.23
CA THR A 215 -14.89 -15.23 -18.12
C THR A 215 -14.23 -14.47 -16.97
N ASP A 216 -15.04 -13.95 -16.04
CA ASP A 216 -14.54 -13.40 -14.76
C ASP A 216 -14.43 -14.47 -13.66
N GLY A 217 -14.65 -15.74 -14.01
CA GLY A 217 -14.49 -16.87 -13.12
C GLY A 217 -13.05 -17.36 -13.00
N ALA A 218 -12.89 -18.51 -12.34
CA ALA A 218 -11.61 -19.22 -12.28
C ALA A 218 -11.32 -19.86 -13.64
N GLU A 219 -10.33 -19.32 -14.34
CA GLU A 219 -9.91 -19.77 -15.67
C GLU A 219 -8.39 -19.93 -15.69
N PRO A 220 -7.78 -20.91 -15.01
CA PRO A 220 -6.32 -20.95 -14.79
C PRO A 220 -5.49 -20.87 -16.09
N GLU A 221 -6.07 -21.30 -17.22
CA GLU A 221 -5.46 -21.27 -18.54
C GLU A 221 -5.35 -19.87 -19.18
N HIS A 222 -5.94 -18.81 -18.62
CA HIS A 222 -5.90 -17.48 -19.26
C HIS A 222 -4.46 -16.94 -19.39
N GLY A 223 -3.63 -17.09 -18.37
CA GLY A 223 -2.21 -16.72 -18.43
C GLY A 223 -1.44 -17.47 -19.52
N PRO A 224 -1.42 -18.82 -19.51
CA PRO A 224 -0.81 -19.59 -20.59
C PRO A 224 -1.32 -19.22 -21.99
N ASN A 225 -2.63 -18.99 -22.13
CA ASN A 225 -3.23 -18.56 -23.40
C ASN A 225 -2.81 -17.14 -23.81
N ALA A 226 -2.65 -16.21 -22.86
CA ALA A 226 -2.15 -14.87 -23.13
C ALA A 226 -0.69 -14.91 -23.62
N ALA A 227 0.16 -15.65 -22.93
CA ALA A 227 1.56 -15.86 -23.34
C ALA A 227 1.66 -16.48 -24.74
N LYS A 228 0.79 -17.47 -25.05
CA LYS A 228 0.82 -18.18 -26.32
C LYS A 228 0.24 -17.39 -27.50
N TYR A 229 -0.91 -16.74 -27.33
CA TYR A 229 -1.68 -16.18 -28.45
C TYR A 229 -1.66 -14.65 -28.56
N PHE A 230 -1.24 -13.95 -27.50
CA PHE A 230 -1.25 -12.48 -27.46
C PHE A 230 0.16 -11.88 -27.41
N PHE A 231 1.14 -12.57 -26.81
CA PHE A 231 2.50 -12.05 -26.69
C PHE A 231 3.08 -11.57 -28.04
N GLY A 232 2.98 -12.40 -29.09
CA GLY A 232 3.54 -12.06 -30.41
C GLY A 232 2.85 -10.89 -31.12
N ARG A 233 1.63 -10.51 -30.71
CA ARG A 233 0.91 -9.36 -31.30
C ARG A 233 1.61 -8.03 -31.00
N PHE A 234 2.44 -8.00 -29.97
CA PHE A 234 3.14 -6.82 -29.49
C PHE A 234 4.66 -6.90 -29.74
N GLN A 235 5.12 -7.74 -30.68
CA GLN A 235 6.56 -7.91 -30.95
C GLN A 235 7.30 -6.59 -31.21
N ARG A 236 6.72 -5.70 -32.03
CA ARG A 236 7.31 -4.37 -32.30
C ARG A 236 7.50 -3.53 -31.02
N LEU A 237 6.62 -3.70 -30.04
CA LEU A 237 6.72 -3.03 -28.75
C LEU A 237 7.84 -3.65 -27.92
N TRP A 238 7.93 -4.98 -27.87
CA TRP A 238 9.02 -5.69 -27.21
C TRP A 238 10.39 -5.36 -27.79
N ASP A 239 10.47 -5.23 -29.12
CA ASP A 239 11.68 -4.80 -29.84
C ASP A 239 12.06 -3.35 -29.46
N LYS A 240 11.07 -2.44 -29.36
CA LYS A 240 11.30 -1.05 -28.90
C LYS A 240 11.91 -1.01 -27.49
N TYR A 241 11.46 -1.89 -26.60
CA TYR A 241 11.99 -2.00 -25.23
C TYR A 241 13.26 -2.89 -25.11
N GLY A 242 13.75 -3.41 -26.24
CA GLY A 242 14.97 -4.19 -26.32
C GLY A 242 14.93 -5.49 -25.51
N LEU A 243 13.80 -6.21 -25.51
CA LEU A 243 13.72 -7.51 -24.84
C LEU A 243 14.53 -8.57 -25.61
N THR A 244 15.45 -9.23 -24.91
CA THR A 244 16.18 -10.39 -25.43
C THR A 244 15.25 -11.61 -25.57
N PRO A 245 15.63 -12.65 -26.34
CA PRO A 245 14.88 -13.90 -26.40
C PRO A 245 14.66 -14.54 -25.02
N GLU A 246 15.68 -14.51 -24.16
CA GLU A 246 15.64 -15.05 -22.81
C GLU A 246 14.65 -14.26 -21.93
N GLU A 247 14.65 -12.94 -22.02
CA GLU A 247 13.71 -12.09 -21.29
C GLU A 247 12.28 -12.23 -21.81
N CYS A 248 12.10 -12.38 -23.13
CA CYS A 248 10.78 -12.70 -23.69
C CYS A 248 10.24 -13.99 -23.09
N GLU A 249 11.09 -14.99 -22.87
CA GLU A 249 10.71 -16.23 -22.21
C GLU A 249 10.38 -16.03 -20.73
N GLN A 250 11.15 -15.21 -20.00
CA GLN A 250 10.80 -14.84 -18.62
C GLN A 250 9.44 -14.15 -18.52
N VAL A 251 9.10 -13.24 -19.46
CA VAL A 251 7.79 -12.60 -19.51
C VAL A 251 6.68 -13.62 -19.79
N ARG A 252 6.88 -14.55 -20.75
CA ARG A 252 5.91 -15.62 -21.04
C ARG A 252 5.72 -16.54 -19.83
N GLN A 253 6.78 -16.86 -19.10
CA GLN A 253 6.71 -17.66 -17.88
C GLN A 253 5.97 -16.94 -16.76
N ALA A 254 6.27 -15.65 -16.54
CA ALA A 254 5.55 -14.83 -15.57
C ALA A 254 4.06 -14.75 -15.89
N VAL A 255 3.72 -14.46 -17.15
CA VAL A 255 2.33 -14.43 -17.64
C VAL A 255 1.67 -15.81 -17.55
N SER A 256 2.37 -16.91 -17.74
CA SER A 256 1.77 -18.24 -17.58
C SER A 256 1.53 -18.59 -16.10
N GLN A 257 2.47 -18.24 -15.21
CA GLN A 257 2.46 -18.62 -13.79
C GLN A 257 1.69 -17.64 -12.90
N HIS A 258 1.24 -16.49 -13.44
CA HIS A 258 0.40 -15.59 -12.65
C HIS A 258 -0.99 -16.21 -12.35
N SER A 259 -1.54 -16.96 -13.30
CA SER A 259 -2.85 -17.63 -13.20
C SER A 259 -2.79 -19.10 -12.82
N THR A 260 -1.58 -19.67 -12.74
CA THR A 260 -1.33 -21.08 -12.45
C THR A 260 -0.39 -21.26 -11.25
N ARG A 261 0.09 -22.49 -11.03
CA ARG A 261 1.02 -22.80 -9.94
C ARG A 261 2.39 -22.18 -10.20
N GLU A 262 3.03 -21.71 -9.13
CA GLU A 262 4.44 -21.32 -9.15
C GLU A 262 5.37 -22.52 -9.28
N LEU A 263 6.19 -22.49 -10.33
CA LEU A 263 7.21 -23.48 -10.63
C LEU A 263 8.63 -22.92 -10.42
N LEU A 264 8.80 -21.60 -10.48
CA LEU A 264 10.09 -20.93 -10.29
C LEU A 264 10.45 -20.80 -8.81
N ARG A 265 11.73 -21.01 -8.50
CA ARG A 265 12.36 -20.77 -7.19
C ARG A 265 13.03 -19.41 -7.17
N PRO A 266 13.26 -18.80 -5.99
CA PRO A 266 13.92 -17.49 -5.87
C PRO A 266 15.25 -17.32 -6.60
N SER A 267 15.99 -18.41 -6.81
CA SER A 267 17.26 -18.43 -7.53
C SER A 267 17.14 -18.47 -9.06
N ASP A 268 15.95 -18.73 -9.60
CA ASP A 268 15.75 -18.90 -11.05
C ASP A 268 15.58 -17.53 -11.73
N ALA A 269 16.16 -17.34 -12.91
CA ALA A 269 16.29 -16.03 -13.57
C ALA A 269 14.95 -15.29 -13.82
N GLY A 270 13.83 -16.00 -13.97
CA GLY A 270 12.50 -15.40 -14.16
C GLY A 270 11.69 -15.19 -12.88
N TYR A 271 12.20 -15.60 -11.72
CA TYR A 271 11.41 -15.57 -10.48
C TYR A 271 11.00 -14.15 -10.10
N ALA A 272 11.91 -13.19 -10.14
CA ALA A 272 11.62 -11.82 -9.76
C ALA A 272 10.54 -11.20 -10.67
N VAL A 273 10.60 -11.46 -11.98
CA VAL A 273 9.59 -11.01 -12.96
C VAL A 273 8.21 -11.60 -12.61
N MET A 274 8.15 -12.90 -12.37
CA MET A 274 6.93 -13.60 -11.98
C MET A 274 6.38 -13.09 -10.63
N ALA A 275 7.24 -12.93 -9.64
CA ALA A 275 6.88 -12.50 -8.30
C ALA A 275 6.32 -11.06 -8.29
N ILE A 276 6.96 -10.13 -9.03
CA ILE A 276 6.49 -8.76 -9.20
C ILE A 276 5.11 -8.76 -9.87
N LEU A 277 4.93 -9.51 -10.97
CA LEU A 277 3.64 -9.58 -11.66
C LEU A 277 2.52 -10.14 -10.77
N LYS A 278 2.80 -11.19 -10.00
CA LYS A 278 1.80 -11.79 -9.10
C LYS A 278 1.42 -10.89 -7.93
N ASP A 279 2.41 -10.22 -7.34
CA ASP A 279 2.13 -9.24 -6.28
C ASP A 279 1.36 -8.03 -6.84
N ALA A 280 1.70 -7.56 -8.05
CA ALA A 280 0.98 -6.48 -8.72
C ALA A 280 -0.48 -6.85 -9.05
N ASP A 281 -0.74 -8.06 -9.58
CA ASP A 281 -2.10 -8.57 -9.80
C ASP A 281 -2.88 -8.66 -8.49
N ALA A 282 -2.24 -9.19 -7.44
CA ALA A 282 -2.84 -9.31 -6.13
C ALA A 282 -3.18 -7.94 -5.53
N LEU A 283 -2.29 -6.95 -5.66
CA LEU A 283 -2.51 -5.60 -5.15
C LEU A 283 -3.76 -4.94 -5.74
N ASP A 284 -4.07 -5.19 -7.02
CA ASP A 284 -5.29 -4.65 -7.62
C ASP A 284 -6.57 -5.18 -6.95
N ARG A 285 -6.50 -6.35 -6.31
CA ARG A 285 -7.66 -6.97 -5.64
C ARG A 285 -8.11 -6.23 -4.39
N CYS A 286 -7.39 -5.19 -3.94
CA CYS A 286 -7.85 -4.29 -2.88
C CYS A 286 -9.19 -3.60 -3.22
N ARG A 287 -9.56 -3.51 -4.51
CA ARG A 287 -10.86 -3.01 -4.98
C ARG A 287 -12.04 -3.96 -4.74
N LEU A 288 -11.77 -5.24 -4.44
CA LEU A 288 -12.79 -6.27 -4.29
C LEU A 288 -13.28 -6.33 -2.84
N HIS A 289 -14.60 -6.41 -2.65
CA HIS A 289 -15.20 -6.54 -1.32
C HIS A 289 -14.81 -7.88 -0.66
N ARG A 290 -14.82 -7.94 0.69
CA ARG A 290 -14.63 -9.16 1.51
C ARG A 290 -13.29 -9.91 1.29
N GLY A 291 -12.16 -9.26 1.54
CA GLY A 291 -10.87 -9.95 1.63
C GLY A 291 -10.30 -10.42 0.29
N GLY A 292 -10.61 -9.72 -0.81
CA GLY A 292 -10.08 -10.04 -2.14
C GLY A 292 -8.54 -9.96 -2.23
N LEU A 293 -7.91 -9.16 -1.37
CA LEU A 293 -6.46 -9.15 -1.13
C LEU A 293 -6.17 -9.73 0.26
N ASN A 294 -5.34 -10.77 0.30
CA ASN A 294 -4.68 -11.22 1.52
C ASN A 294 -3.21 -10.76 1.53
N PRO A 295 -2.81 -9.80 2.40
CA PRO A 295 -1.44 -9.30 2.47
C PRO A 295 -0.39 -10.36 2.81
N ASP A 296 -0.78 -11.49 3.41
CA ASP A 296 0.13 -12.59 3.74
C ASP A 296 0.55 -13.38 2.49
N TRP A 297 -0.18 -13.24 1.37
CA TRP A 297 0.16 -13.88 0.10
C TRP A 297 1.07 -13.03 -0.78
N LEU A 298 1.34 -11.78 -0.39
CA LEU A 298 2.32 -10.93 -1.07
C LEU A 298 3.73 -11.40 -0.74
N ARG A 299 4.55 -11.58 -1.78
CA ARG A 299 5.94 -12.07 -1.69
C ARG A 299 6.86 -11.04 -1.10
N TYR A 300 6.68 -9.78 -1.49
CA TYR A 300 7.55 -8.69 -1.07
C TYR A 300 6.93 -7.86 0.05
N ARG A 301 7.81 -7.35 0.91
CA ARG A 301 7.42 -6.40 1.95
C ARG A 301 6.97 -5.09 1.33
N GLU A 302 7.64 -4.67 0.27
CA GLU A 302 7.40 -3.48 -0.53
C GLU A 302 5.97 -3.50 -1.11
N SER A 303 5.48 -4.66 -1.54
CA SER A 303 4.10 -4.84 -1.98
C SER A 303 3.10 -4.43 -0.91
N ARG A 304 3.34 -4.80 0.35
CA ARG A 304 2.45 -4.43 1.46
C ARG A 304 2.39 -2.92 1.67
N ARG A 305 3.49 -2.19 1.42
CA ARG A 305 3.54 -0.72 1.52
C ARG A 305 2.70 -0.05 0.44
N LEU A 306 2.55 -0.68 -0.73
CA LEU A 306 1.77 -0.14 -1.85
C LEU A 306 0.25 -0.32 -1.68
N ILE A 307 -0.24 -1.13 -0.74
CA ILE A 307 -1.69 -1.43 -0.60
C ILE A 307 -2.53 -0.16 -0.50
N GLY A 308 -2.20 0.74 0.44
CA GLY A 308 -2.98 1.96 0.65
C GLY A 308 -2.94 2.92 -0.54
N PHE A 309 -1.84 2.93 -1.30
CA PHE A 309 -1.73 3.73 -2.52
C PHE A 309 -2.56 3.12 -3.66
N MET A 310 -2.52 1.79 -3.81
CA MET A 310 -3.31 1.06 -4.79
C MET A 310 -4.81 1.15 -4.51
N GLU A 311 -5.24 1.21 -3.25
CA GLU A 311 -6.64 1.49 -2.88
C GLU A 311 -7.12 2.86 -3.41
N GLN A 312 -6.27 3.89 -3.33
CA GLN A 312 -6.57 5.22 -3.87
C GLN A 312 -6.66 5.20 -5.40
N ILE A 313 -5.71 4.55 -6.06
CA ILE A 313 -5.73 4.37 -7.53
C ILE A 313 -6.99 3.61 -7.96
N CYS A 314 -7.35 2.54 -7.26
CA CYS A 314 -8.56 1.77 -7.52
C CYS A 314 -9.82 2.61 -7.39
N ALA A 315 -9.92 3.46 -6.36
CA ALA A 315 -11.06 4.33 -6.14
C ALA A 315 -11.26 5.32 -7.30
N LYS A 316 -10.17 5.92 -7.80
CA LYS A 316 -10.21 6.90 -8.90
C LYS A 316 -10.53 6.29 -10.27
N THR A 317 -10.19 5.01 -10.47
CA THR A 317 -10.22 4.38 -11.80
C THR A 317 -11.24 3.25 -11.93
N ARG A 318 -12.13 3.07 -10.94
CA ARG A 318 -13.13 1.99 -10.89
C ARG A 318 -14.06 1.94 -12.11
N SER A 319 -14.30 3.10 -12.75
CA SER A 319 -15.21 3.24 -13.89
C SER A 319 -14.59 2.91 -15.26
N VAL A 320 -13.28 2.69 -15.34
CA VAL A 320 -12.58 2.51 -16.63
C VAL A 320 -12.87 1.13 -17.23
N ASN A 321 -13.69 1.10 -18.29
CA ASN A 321 -14.10 -0.11 -19.01
C ASN A 321 -14.18 0.06 -20.54
N ARG A 322 -13.68 1.18 -21.08
CA ARG A 322 -13.63 1.50 -22.52
C ARG A 322 -12.21 1.78 -22.97
N GLY A 323 -11.99 1.80 -24.28
CA GLY A 323 -10.68 2.07 -24.86
C GLY A 323 -10.09 3.38 -24.34
N LEU A 324 -8.84 3.34 -23.90
CA LEU A 324 -8.18 4.45 -23.22
C LEU A 324 -6.66 4.33 -23.39
N PRO A 325 -5.95 5.38 -23.85
CA PRO A 325 -4.48 5.45 -23.77
C PRO A 325 -3.99 5.30 -22.33
N PHE A 326 -2.87 4.60 -22.12
CA PHE A 326 -2.33 4.40 -20.77
C PHE A 326 -1.87 5.73 -20.14
N ALA A 327 -1.32 6.66 -20.92
CA ALA A 327 -0.99 8.01 -20.45
C ALA A 327 -2.21 8.74 -19.83
N ASP A 328 -3.38 8.65 -20.46
CA ASP A 328 -4.62 9.24 -19.93
C ASP A 328 -5.05 8.58 -18.63
N PHE A 329 -4.89 7.25 -18.53
CA PHE A 329 -5.15 6.51 -17.30
C PHE A 329 -4.22 6.94 -16.16
N VAL A 330 -2.92 7.11 -16.45
CA VAL A 330 -1.95 7.62 -15.47
C VAL A 330 -2.33 9.03 -15.02
N ALA A 331 -2.75 9.91 -15.94
CA ALA A 331 -3.22 11.25 -15.59
C ALA A 331 -4.42 11.21 -14.63
N MET A 332 -5.39 10.31 -14.85
CA MET A 332 -6.53 10.13 -13.93
C MET A 332 -6.10 9.73 -12.51
N CYS A 333 -5.04 8.93 -12.36
CA CYS A 333 -4.53 8.52 -11.05
C CYS A 333 -3.94 9.69 -10.26
N LEU A 334 -3.40 10.69 -10.96
CA LEU A 334 -2.69 11.84 -10.39
C LEU A 334 -3.59 13.03 -10.04
N LEU A 335 -4.85 13.04 -10.48
CA LEU A 335 -5.80 14.10 -10.12
C LEU A 335 -6.07 14.10 -8.61
N ASP A 336 -6.01 15.26 -7.96
CA ASP A 336 -6.47 15.40 -6.58
C ASP A 336 -8.01 15.22 -6.51
N ASN A 337 -8.49 14.67 -5.39
CA ASN A 337 -9.92 14.49 -5.13
C ASN A 337 -10.59 15.81 -4.74
#